data_AF-A0A926LEY7-F1
#
_entry.id   AF-A0A926LEY7-F1
#
_cell.length_a   1.000
_cell.length_b   1.000
_cell.length_c   1.000
_cell.angle_alpha   90.00
_cell.angle_beta   90.00
_cell.angle_gamma   90.00
#
_symmetry.space_group_name_H-M   'P 1'
#
loop_
_entity.id
_entity.type
_entity.pdbx_description
1 polymer ?
#
loop_
_entity_poly.entity_id
_entity_poly.type
_entity_poly.pdbx_seq_one_letter_code
_entity_poly.pdbx_strand_id
1 'polypeptide(L)'
;MALRRNRPSDKAGWTLLPYEGRPGLPPEWPLTEPTDRELRLWDELWERPQAVMWEELSQEFEVALFVRCLAEAEQPDAKVDVRKLARQYLDSLGLSVQGMLRNRWKISPGEPGTVPTVVESGAEEPGPRRKSARDRMKVVPFRGQGA
;
A
#
# COMPACT_ATOMS: atom_id res chain seq x y z
N MET A 1 18.35 -7.45 -23.19
CA MET A 1 18.81 -6.80 -21.94
C MET A 1 18.06 -7.42 -20.78
N ALA A 2 18.80 -7.83 -19.75
CA ALA A 2 18.42 -8.88 -18.81
C ALA A 2 17.42 -8.42 -17.74
N LEU A 3 16.34 -9.20 -17.62
CA LEU A 3 15.33 -9.15 -16.57
C LEU A 3 15.98 -9.45 -15.21
N ARG A 4 16.16 -8.44 -14.34
CA ARG A 4 16.60 -8.66 -12.95
C ARG A 4 15.46 -9.24 -12.12
N ARG A 5 15.24 -10.55 -12.30
CA ARG A 5 14.30 -11.36 -11.54
C ARG A 5 14.92 -11.71 -10.20
N ASN A 6 14.82 -10.80 -9.23
CA ASN A 6 15.14 -11.10 -7.84
C ASN A 6 14.18 -10.36 -6.90
N ARG A 7 12.98 -10.91 -6.68
CA ARG A 7 12.10 -10.49 -5.58
C ARG A 7 11.75 -11.72 -4.75
N PRO A 8 12.40 -11.92 -3.59
CA PRO A 8 11.95 -12.91 -2.62
C PRO A 8 10.59 -12.45 -2.09
N SER A 9 9.54 -13.20 -2.39
CA SER A 9 8.16 -12.96 -1.95
C SER A 9 7.92 -13.09 -0.44
N ASP A 10 8.91 -13.38 0.38
CA ASP A 10 8.64 -13.98 1.69
C ASP A 10 9.57 -13.51 2.80
N LYS A 11 9.04 -12.63 3.65
CA LYS A 11 8.83 -13.02 5.05
C LYS A 11 7.40 -12.68 5.48
N ALA A 12 6.47 -13.35 4.80
CA ALA A 12 5.03 -13.47 5.05
C ALA A 12 4.14 -12.25 4.71
N GLY A 13 3.88 -12.07 3.42
CA GLY A 13 2.59 -11.57 2.90
C GLY A 13 2.41 -10.07 2.74
N TRP A 14 3.44 -9.24 2.93
CA TRP A 14 3.35 -7.79 2.72
C TRP A 14 4.07 -7.35 1.44
N THR A 15 3.40 -6.52 0.64
CA THR A 15 3.97 -5.88 -0.55
C THR A 15 4.58 -4.53 -0.18
N LEU A 16 5.85 -4.34 -0.54
CA LEU A 16 6.55 -3.07 -0.38
C LEU A 16 6.38 -2.20 -1.64
N LEU A 17 5.89 -0.98 -1.45
CA LEU A 17 5.67 0.03 -2.48
C LEU A 17 6.81 1.06 -2.47
N PRO A 18 7.23 1.60 -3.63
CA PRO A 18 8.29 2.59 -3.70
C PRO A 18 7.86 3.91 -3.06
N TYR A 19 8.73 4.54 -2.25
CA TYR A 19 8.44 5.82 -1.60
C TYR A 19 8.17 6.95 -2.60
N GLU A 20 8.98 7.00 -3.66
CA GLU A 20 8.92 8.03 -4.72
C GLU A 20 7.63 7.99 -5.56
N GLY A 21 6.81 6.96 -5.39
CA GLY A 21 5.61 6.79 -6.18
C GLY A 21 5.79 5.93 -7.42
N ARG A 22 4.76 5.93 -8.28
CA ARG A 22 4.81 5.24 -9.57
C ARG A 22 5.53 6.14 -10.59
N PRO A 23 6.53 5.62 -11.33
CA PRO A 23 7.19 6.39 -12.37
C PRO A 23 6.32 6.53 -13.64
N GLY A 24 6.52 7.62 -14.37
CA GLY A 24 5.90 7.85 -15.68
C GLY A 24 4.55 8.56 -15.62
N LEU A 25 4.01 8.85 -16.80
CA LEU A 25 2.72 9.53 -16.92
C LEU A 25 1.57 8.61 -16.49
N PRO A 26 0.47 9.19 -15.95
CA PRO A 26 -0.76 8.44 -15.71
C PRO A 26 -1.26 7.78 -17.01
N PRO A 27 -1.97 6.65 -16.91
CA PRO A 27 -2.64 6.06 -18.06
C PRO A 27 -3.74 6.99 -18.59
N GLU A 28 -4.19 6.71 -19.82
CA GLU A 28 -5.32 7.42 -20.43
C GLU A 28 -6.56 7.30 -19.55
N TRP A 29 -7.31 8.40 -19.43
CA TRP A 29 -8.55 8.44 -18.67
C TRP A 29 -9.59 7.47 -19.28
N PRO A 30 -10.06 6.45 -18.53
CA PRO A 30 -10.84 5.35 -19.12
C PRO A 30 -12.35 5.58 -19.15
N LEU A 31 -12.85 6.64 -18.49
CA LEU A 31 -14.28 6.94 -18.43
C LEU A 31 -14.67 7.94 -19.53
N THR A 32 -15.97 8.26 -19.59
CA THR A 32 -16.48 9.40 -20.37
C THR A 32 -15.80 10.70 -19.95
N GLU A 33 -15.96 11.73 -20.81
CA GLU A 33 -15.40 13.08 -20.66
C GLU A 33 -15.14 13.49 -19.20
N PRO A 34 -13.87 13.70 -18.82
CA PRO A 34 -13.53 14.13 -17.49
C PRO A 34 -13.77 15.62 -17.28
N THR A 35 -13.98 16.03 -16.04
CA THR A 35 -13.87 17.44 -15.65
C THR A 35 -12.41 17.82 -15.36
N ASP A 36 -12.08 19.11 -15.41
CA ASP A 36 -10.75 19.60 -15.02
C ASP A 36 -10.34 19.18 -13.60
N ARG A 37 -11.31 19.07 -12.68
CA ARG A 37 -11.05 18.63 -11.31
C ARG A 37 -10.69 17.15 -11.28
N GLU A 38 -11.39 16.32 -12.06
CA GLU A 38 -11.10 14.88 -12.19
C GLU A 38 -9.71 14.65 -12.77
N LEU A 39 -9.32 15.37 -13.82
CA LEU A 39 -7.97 15.24 -14.41
C LEU A 39 -6.86 15.58 -13.41
N ARG A 40 -7.01 16.68 -12.64
CA ARG A 40 -6.02 17.03 -11.61
C ARG A 40 -5.89 15.94 -10.53
N LEU A 41 -7.01 15.38 -10.10
CA LEU A 41 -7.03 14.29 -9.11
C LEU A 41 -6.44 13.00 -9.69
N TRP A 42 -6.71 12.72 -10.96
CA TRP A 42 -6.15 11.57 -11.68
C TRP A 42 -4.64 11.63 -11.70
N ASP A 43 -4.07 12.76 -12.13
CA ASP A 43 -2.62 12.96 -12.17
C ASP A 43 -1.99 12.80 -10.78
N GLU A 44 -2.55 13.47 -9.75
CA GLU A 44 -2.04 13.38 -8.37
C GLU A 44 -2.09 11.95 -7.81
N LEU A 45 -3.16 11.20 -8.10
CA LEU A 45 -3.29 9.84 -7.57
C LEU A 45 -2.32 8.87 -8.23
N TRP A 46 -2.08 9.00 -9.55
CA TRP A 46 -1.17 8.13 -10.27
C TRP A 46 0.30 8.37 -9.96
N GLU A 47 0.66 9.50 -9.35
CA GLU A 47 2.00 9.73 -8.79
C GLU A 47 2.22 8.93 -7.48
N ARG A 48 1.19 8.38 -6.85
CA ARG A 48 1.33 7.76 -5.52
C ARG A 48 2.01 6.38 -5.56
N PRO A 49 2.64 5.94 -4.45
CA PRO A 49 3.21 4.59 -4.32
C PRO A 49 2.22 3.47 -4.64
N GLN A 50 0.95 3.64 -4.27
CA GLN A 50 -0.12 2.67 -4.50
C GLN A 50 -0.41 2.46 -5.99
N ALA A 51 -0.15 3.44 -6.83
CA ALA A 51 -0.43 3.37 -8.26
C ALA A 51 0.37 2.28 -8.99
N VAL A 52 1.53 1.88 -8.45
CA VAL A 52 2.27 0.70 -8.93
C VAL A 52 1.41 -0.57 -8.84
N MET A 53 0.66 -0.73 -7.75
CA MET A 53 -0.23 -1.88 -7.60
C MET A 53 -1.48 -1.75 -8.44
N TRP A 54 -2.03 -0.54 -8.60
CA TRP A 54 -3.21 -0.34 -9.43
C TRP A 54 -2.92 -0.70 -10.89
N GLU A 55 -1.73 -0.34 -11.40
CA GLU A 55 -1.26 -0.76 -12.73
C GLU A 55 -1.05 -2.28 -12.82
N GLU A 56 -0.37 -2.89 -11.83
CA GLU A 56 -0.16 -4.34 -11.79
C GLU A 56 -1.48 -5.13 -11.77
N LEU A 57 -2.51 -4.57 -11.16
CA LEU A 57 -3.84 -5.18 -11.01
C LEU A 57 -4.87 -4.69 -12.04
N SER A 58 -4.48 -3.85 -13.00
CA SER A 58 -5.38 -3.25 -14.01
C SER A 58 -6.64 -2.59 -13.39
N GLN A 59 -6.42 -1.74 -12.40
CA GLN A 59 -7.47 -1.04 -11.64
C GLN A 59 -7.76 0.37 -12.17
N GLU A 60 -7.43 0.69 -13.43
CA GLU A 60 -7.57 2.03 -13.99
C GLU A 60 -9.01 2.54 -13.89
N PHE A 61 -9.99 1.69 -14.19
CA PHE A 61 -11.41 2.03 -14.05
C PHE A 61 -11.83 2.27 -12.60
N GLU A 62 -11.30 1.51 -11.65
CA GLU A 62 -11.64 1.66 -10.23
C GLU A 62 -11.10 2.98 -9.68
N VAL A 63 -9.87 3.34 -10.04
CA VAL A 63 -9.25 4.63 -9.70
C VAL A 63 -10.04 5.77 -10.35
N ALA A 64 -10.50 5.63 -11.60
CA ALA A 64 -11.23 6.68 -12.29
C ALA A 64 -12.63 6.91 -11.68
N LEU A 65 -13.32 5.83 -11.30
CA LEU A 65 -14.58 5.91 -10.56
C LEU A 65 -14.39 6.54 -9.18
N PHE A 66 -13.30 6.24 -8.49
CA PHE A 66 -12.95 6.89 -7.24
C PHE A 66 -12.73 8.39 -7.43
N VAL A 67 -11.96 8.79 -8.45
CA VAL A 67 -11.70 10.21 -8.77
C VAL A 67 -13.00 10.98 -9.01
N ARG A 68 -13.89 10.43 -9.83
CA ARG A 68 -15.22 11.01 -10.08
C ARG A 68 -16.03 11.16 -8.80
N CYS A 69 -16.06 10.10 -7.99
CA CYS A 69 -16.75 10.09 -6.71
C CYS A 69 -16.15 11.10 -5.72
N LEU A 70 -14.83 11.25 -5.70
CA LEU A 70 -14.12 12.20 -4.84
C LEU A 70 -14.39 13.65 -5.25
N ALA A 71 -14.34 13.95 -6.56
CA ALA A 71 -14.64 15.28 -7.09
C ALA A 71 -16.08 15.72 -6.74
N GLU A 72 -17.04 14.80 -6.79
CA GLU A 72 -18.41 15.05 -6.34
C GLU A 72 -18.49 15.18 -4.81
N ALA A 73 -17.81 14.31 -4.06
CA ALA A 73 -17.82 14.32 -2.59
C ALA A 73 -17.21 15.59 -1.97
N GLU A 74 -16.34 16.30 -2.69
CA GLU A 74 -15.75 17.57 -2.26
C GLU A 74 -16.76 18.72 -2.21
N GLN A 75 -17.89 18.63 -2.94
CA GLN A 75 -18.88 19.70 -2.97
C GLN A 75 -19.55 19.88 -1.59
N PRO A 76 -19.86 21.12 -1.16
CA PRO A 76 -20.50 21.36 0.14
C PRO A 76 -21.83 20.63 0.33
N ASP A 77 -22.62 20.52 -0.74
CA ASP A 77 -23.93 19.88 -0.79
C ASP A 77 -23.88 18.41 -1.24
N ALA A 78 -22.68 17.83 -1.36
CA ALA A 78 -22.52 16.44 -1.78
C ALA A 78 -23.31 15.48 -0.91
N LYS A 79 -24.04 14.57 -1.56
CA LYS A 79 -24.88 13.57 -0.90
C LYS A 79 -24.05 12.67 0.00
N VAL A 80 -24.63 12.30 1.15
CA VAL A 80 -23.98 11.43 2.14
C VAL A 80 -23.51 10.10 1.52
N ASP A 81 -24.30 9.53 0.61
CA ASP A 81 -23.96 8.23 0.01
C ASP A 81 -22.77 8.30 -0.95
N VAL A 82 -22.54 9.44 -1.61
CA VAL A 82 -21.33 9.69 -2.43
C VAL A 82 -20.10 9.72 -1.53
N ARG A 83 -20.18 10.41 -0.38
CA ARG A 83 -19.09 10.44 0.61
C ARG A 83 -18.78 9.04 1.19
N LYS A 84 -19.81 8.23 1.41
CA LYS A 84 -19.64 6.81 1.83
C LYS A 84 -18.96 5.99 0.74
N LEU A 85 -19.38 6.15 -0.53
CA LEU A 85 -18.78 5.44 -1.65
C LEU A 85 -17.31 5.83 -1.84
N ALA A 86 -16.97 7.12 -1.76
CA ALA A 86 -15.59 7.60 -1.80
C ALA A 86 -14.74 6.94 -0.69
N ARG A 87 -15.30 6.77 0.51
CA ARG A 87 -14.60 6.07 1.60
C ARG A 87 -14.38 4.59 1.31
N GLN A 88 -15.33 3.90 0.67
CA GLN A 88 -15.15 2.49 0.30
C GLN A 88 -14.03 2.33 -0.72
N TYR A 89 -13.96 3.20 -1.73
CA TYR A 89 -12.86 3.22 -2.69
C TYR A 89 -11.51 3.53 -2.02
N LEU A 90 -11.45 4.48 -1.08
CA LEU A 90 -10.22 4.75 -0.31
C LEU A 90 -9.68 3.49 0.39
N ASP A 91 -10.57 2.67 0.94
CA ASP A 91 -10.21 1.42 1.59
C ASP A 91 -9.80 0.35 0.55
N SER A 92 -10.54 0.20 -0.56
CA SER A 92 -10.23 -0.77 -1.63
C SER A 92 -8.87 -0.49 -2.29
N LEU A 93 -8.64 0.77 -2.67
CA LEU A 93 -7.44 1.24 -3.38
C LEU A 93 -6.21 1.38 -2.46
N GLY A 94 -6.31 1.03 -1.17
CA GLY A 94 -5.19 1.13 -0.24
C GLY A 94 -4.75 2.57 0.07
N LEU A 95 -5.65 3.54 -0.07
CA LEU A 95 -5.37 4.94 0.25
C LEU A 95 -5.64 5.27 1.72
N SER A 96 -6.45 4.46 2.40
CA SER A 96 -6.63 4.54 3.85
C SER A 96 -5.68 3.63 4.62
N VAL A 97 -5.49 3.91 5.91
CA VAL A 97 -4.73 3.03 6.82
C VAL A 97 -5.29 1.61 6.83
N GLN A 98 -6.63 1.47 6.82
CA GLN A 98 -7.28 0.16 6.81
C GLN A 98 -7.09 -0.55 5.46
N GLY A 99 -7.15 0.19 4.35
CA GLY A 99 -6.86 -0.33 3.02
C GLY A 99 -5.44 -0.85 2.89
N MET A 100 -4.46 -0.07 3.35
CA MET A 100 -3.05 -0.49 3.38
C MET A 100 -2.86 -1.78 4.18
N LEU A 101 -3.50 -1.89 5.35
CA LEU A 101 -3.43 -3.11 6.17
C LEU A 101 -4.10 -4.32 5.48
N ARG A 102 -5.28 -4.11 4.88
CA ARG A 102 -6.06 -5.17 4.22
C ARG A 102 -5.36 -5.71 2.98
N ASN A 103 -4.84 -4.83 2.15
CA ASN A 103 -4.09 -5.18 0.94
C ASN A 103 -2.68 -5.68 1.27
N ARG A 104 -2.29 -5.58 2.55
CA ARG A 104 -0.96 -5.88 3.07
C ARG A 104 0.13 -5.08 2.35
N TRP A 105 -0.14 -3.80 2.11
CA TRP A 105 0.80 -2.88 1.49
C TRP A 105 1.54 -2.06 2.54
N LYS A 106 2.81 -1.80 2.27
CA LYS A 106 3.67 -0.90 3.06
C LYS A 106 4.48 -0.06 2.11
N ILE A 107 4.56 1.24 2.36
CA ILE A 107 5.48 2.12 1.62
C ILE A 107 6.87 1.90 2.20
N SER A 108 7.86 1.70 1.34
CA SER A 108 9.26 1.60 1.72
C SER A 108 9.67 2.87 2.47
N PRO A 109 10.47 2.79 3.54
CA PRO A 109 11.11 3.98 4.08
C PRO A 109 11.99 4.58 2.97
N GLY A 110 11.62 5.76 2.47
CA GLY A 110 12.53 6.65 1.73
C GLY A 110 13.16 7.63 2.72
N GLU A 111 14.41 8.04 2.47
CA GLU A 111 15.00 9.13 3.25
C GLU A 111 14.32 10.44 2.85
N PRO A 112 13.71 11.18 3.78
CA PRO A 112 13.23 12.53 3.47
C PRO A 112 14.44 13.44 3.24
N GLY A 113 14.70 13.80 1.97
CA GLY A 113 15.67 14.85 1.59
C GLY A 113 16.93 14.41 0.84
N THR A 114 17.08 13.14 0.43
CA THR A 114 18.27 12.68 -0.31
C THR A 114 17.93 12.38 -1.77
N VAL A 115 18.48 13.18 -2.69
CA VAL A 115 18.55 12.85 -4.12
C VAL A 115 19.35 11.53 -4.26
N PRO A 116 18.94 10.54 -5.07
CA PRO A 116 19.55 9.21 -4.99
C PRO A 116 20.95 9.21 -5.62
N THR A 117 21.99 9.19 -4.79
CA THR A 117 23.27 8.59 -5.16
C THR A 117 23.24 7.13 -4.77
N VAL A 118 23.23 6.26 -5.78
CA VAL A 118 23.36 4.81 -5.62
C VAL A 118 24.72 4.52 -5.01
N VAL A 119 24.74 4.12 -3.74
CA VAL A 119 25.88 3.43 -3.12
C VAL A 119 25.40 2.06 -2.65
N GLU A 120 25.93 1.03 -3.30
CA GLU A 120 25.83 -0.36 -2.89
C GLU A 120 26.42 -0.51 -1.49
N SER A 121 25.56 -0.62 -0.46
CA SER A 121 25.98 -1.06 0.87
C SER A 121 25.71 -2.55 1.01
N GLY A 122 26.81 -3.27 1.21
CA GLY A 122 26.89 -4.72 1.31
C GLY A 122 26.12 -5.33 2.48
N ALA A 123 25.91 -6.63 2.35
CA ALA A 123 25.21 -7.50 3.28
C ALA A 123 25.79 -7.40 4.70
N GLU A 124 24.95 -7.01 5.67
CA GLU A 124 25.23 -7.10 7.09
C GLU A 124 24.49 -8.31 7.69
N GLU A 125 25.23 -9.16 8.41
CA GLU A 125 24.74 -10.42 8.96
C GLU A 125 23.66 -10.21 10.04
N PRO A 126 22.64 -11.09 10.13
CA PRO A 126 21.56 -10.91 11.09
C PRO A 126 22.03 -11.20 12.53
N GLY A 127 21.94 -10.18 13.39
CA GLY A 127 22.19 -10.29 14.83
C GLY A 127 21.29 -11.29 15.56
N PRO A 128 21.65 -11.68 16.81
CA PRO A 128 21.08 -12.83 17.48
C PRO A 128 19.59 -12.67 17.84
N ARG A 129 18.82 -13.73 17.58
CA ARG A 129 17.37 -13.81 17.82
C ARG A 129 17.02 -13.60 19.29
N ARG A 130 16.15 -12.62 19.58
CA ARG A 130 15.58 -12.43 20.93
C ARG A 130 14.68 -13.62 21.31
N LYS A 131 14.88 -14.14 22.52
CA LYS A 131 14.11 -15.28 23.07
C LYS A 131 12.63 -14.94 23.20
N SER A 132 11.78 -15.80 22.65
CA SER A 132 10.33 -15.58 22.60
C SER A 132 9.66 -15.93 23.93
N ALA A 133 8.45 -15.41 24.17
CA ALA A 133 7.70 -15.66 25.40
C ALA A 133 7.43 -17.14 25.70
N ARG A 134 7.47 -18.02 24.67
CA ARG A 134 7.33 -19.48 24.82
C ARG A 134 8.52 -20.13 25.54
N ASP A 135 9.72 -19.55 25.47
CA ASP A 135 10.90 -20.07 26.19
C ASP A 135 10.79 -19.90 27.72
N ARG A 136 9.85 -19.07 28.18
CA ARG A 136 9.73 -18.71 29.61
C ARG A 136 8.72 -19.58 30.37
N MET A 137 7.98 -20.46 29.69
CA MET A 137 6.94 -21.25 30.34
C MET A 137 7.49 -22.62 30.73
N LYS A 138 7.82 -22.80 32.02
CA LYS A 138 8.14 -24.11 32.59
C LYS A 138 6.84 -24.80 33.03
N VAL A 139 6.56 -25.97 32.45
CA VAL A 139 5.46 -26.85 32.87
C VAL A 139 5.84 -27.48 34.21
N VAL A 140 5.06 -27.22 35.26
CA VAL A 140 5.17 -27.94 36.53
C VAL A 140 4.37 -29.24 36.40
N PRO A 141 4.97 -30.41 36.62
CA PRO A 141 4.22 -31.66 36.59
C PRO A 141 3.27 -31.72 37.80
N PHE A 142 1.98 -31.91 37.51
CA PHE A 142 0.96 -32.21 38.51
C PHE A 142 1.21 -33.61 39.06
N ARG A 143 1.61 -33.72 40.34
CA ARG A 143 1.70 -35.00 41.04
C ARG A 143 0.44 -35.17 41.90
N GLY A 144 -0.51 -35.93 41.38
CA GLY A 144 -1.65 -36.42 42.14
C GLY A 144 -1.35 -37.75 42.82
N GLN A 145 -1.66 -37.85 44.11
CA GLN A 145 -2.01 -39.05 44.89
C GLN A 145 -2.44 -38.52 46.27
N GLY A 146 -3.59 -38.87 46.87
CA GLY A 146 -4.25 -40.16 46.87
C GLY A 146 -3.85 -40.92 48.14
N ALA A 147 -4.52 -40.63 49.25
CA ALA A 147 -4.71 -41.47 50.44
C ALA A 147 -5.86 -40.89 51.26
#